data_AF-A0A7X8IUH5-F1
#
_entry.id   AF-A0A7X8IUH5-F1
#
_cell.length_a   1.000
_cell.length_b   1.000
_cell.length_c   1.000
_cell.angle_alpha   90.00
_cell.angle_beta   90.00
_cell.angle_gamma   90.00
#
_symmetry.space_group_name_H-M   'P 1'
#
loop_
_entity.id
_entity.type
_entity.pdbx_description
1 polymer ?
#
loop_
_entity_poly.entity_id
_entity_poly.type
_entity_poly.pdbx_seq_one_letter_code
_entity_poly.pdbx_strand_id
1 'polypeptide(L)'
;MQIQVQIPEYDFIPALFGSLDRRKKWLEDAMDVRMGQNDSELLLEGEEPAVRRARRVIDSLQQQYSRERSLDEQQIRYAVDMAHKEADDEIHRLMNEILLVTQSGRSLKAKTQGQARYIRAIRENDIVFGIGPAGTGKTYLAMAMAVDA
;
A
#
# COMPACT_ATOMS: atom_id res chain seq x y z
N MET A 1 -1.91 -11.06 6.34
CA MET A 1 -2.37 -10.04 7.31
C MET A 1 -3.87 -9.85 7.16
N GLN A 2 -4.59 -9.60 8.25
CA GLN A 2 -6.04 -9.37 8.23
C GLN A 2 -6.35 -8.13 9.06
N ILE A 3 -7.18 -7.22 8.54
CA ILE A 3 -7.65 -6.03 9.26
C ILE A 3 -9.16 -5.86 9.10
N GLN A 4 -9.78 -5.17 10.04
CA GLN A 4 -11.19 -4.74 9.99
C GLN A 4 -11.26 -3.24 9.75
N VAL A 5 -12.18 -2.83 8.87
CA VAL A 5 -12.49 -1.43 8.57
C VAL A 5 -13.92 -1.16 8.98
N GLN A 6 -14.12 -0.20 9.87
CA GLN A 6 -15.44 0.22 10.29
C GLN A 6 -16.15 0.94 9.15
N ILE A 7 -17.39 0.56 8.86
CA ILE A 7 -18.23 1.16 7.82
C ILE A 7 -19.41 1.85 8.50
N PRO A 8 -19.35 3.18 8.73
CA PRO A 8 -20.42 3.92 9.39
C PRO A 8 -21.72 3.95 8.57
N GLU A 9 -21.59 4.06 7.24
CA GLU A 9 -22.72 4.12 6.32
C GLU A 9 -23.13 2.73 5.82
N TYR A 10 -24.29 2.24 6.27
CA TYR A 10 -24.83 0.92 5.88
C TYR A 10 -24.91 0.69 4.36
N ASP A 11 -25.19 1.74 3.58
CA ASP A 11 -25.34 1.66 2.12
C ASP A 11 -24.00 1.70 1.36
N PHE A 12 -22.87 1.91 2.05
CA PHE A 12 -21.56 2.00 1.41
C PHE A 12 -21.11 0.67 0.80
N ILE A 13 -21.23 -0.46 1.50
CA ILE A 13 -20.81 -1.77 0.96
C ILE A 13 -21.61 -2.13 -0.31
N PRO A 14 -22.96 -2.02 -0.32
CA PRO A 14 -23.75 -2.19 -1.54
C PRO A 14 -23.33 -1.23 -2.67
N ALA A 15 -23.03 0.04 -2.33
CA ALA A 15 -22.55 1.02 -3.30
C ALA A 15 -21.17 0.66 -3.87
N LEU A 16 -20.28 0.07 -3.07
CA LEU A 16 -18.92 -0.34 -3.44
C LEU A 16 -18.90 -1.62 -4.28
N PHE A 17 -19.57 -2.68 -3.83
CA PHE A 17 -19.58 -3.99 -4.50
C PHE A 17 -20.59 -4.06 -5.65
N GLY A 18 -21.56 -3.14 -5.66
CA GLY A 18 -22.65 -3.14 -6.63
C GLY A 18 -23.66 -4.25 -6.38
N SER A 19 -24.73 -4.29 -7.18
CA SER A 19 -25.76 -5.32 -7.00
C SER A 19 -25.17 -6.72 -7.18
N LEU A 20 -25.50 -7.62 -6.24
CA LEU A 20 -25.05 -9.02 -6.22
C LEU A 20 -23.51 -9.15 -6.24
N ASP A 21 -22.80 -8.23 -5.59
CA ASP A 21 -21.35 -8.23 -5.47
C ASP A 21 -20.56 -8.26 -6.79
N ARG A 22 -21.18 -7.78 -7.88
CA ARG A 22 -20.60 -7.84 -9.23
C ARG A 22 -19.22 -7.20 -9.36
N ARG A 23 -18.89 -6.21 -8.52
CA ARG A 23 -17.60 -5.51 -8.53
C ARG A 23 -16.62 -6.04 -7.49
N LYS A 24 -17.07 -6.83 -6.52
CA LYS A 24 -16.24 -7.33 -5.42
C LYS A 24 -15.02 -8.08 -5.94
N LYS A 25 -15.24 -9.04 -6.85
CA LYS A 25 -14.16 -9.86 -7.39
C LYS A 25 -13.10 -9.03 -8.13
N TRP A 26 -13.52 -8.02 -8.88
CA TRP A 26 -12.62 -7.11 -9.56
C TRP A 26 -11.80 -6.26 -8.57
N LEU A 27 -12.42 -5.76 -7.49
CA LEU A 27 -11.72 -5.04 -6.43
C LEU A 27 -10.67 -5.92 -5.73
N GLU A 28 -11.03 -7.16 -5.41
CA GLU A 28 -10.12 -8.15 -4.82
C GLU A 28 -8.92 -8.40 -5.73
N ASP A 29 -9.15 -8.65 -7.02
CA ASP A 29 -8.10 -8.93 -8.00
C ASP A 29 -7.21 -7.71 -8.28
N ALA A 30 -7.80 -6.51 -8.37
CA ALA A 30 -7.04 -5.28 -8.61
C ALA A 30 -6.14 -4.90 -7.42
N MET A 31 -6.63 -5.16 -6.21
CA MET A 31 -5.94 -4.77 -4.97
C MET A 31 -5.09 -5.89 -4.37
N ASP A 32 -5.14 -7.11 -4.92
CA ASP A 32 -4.48 -8.31 -4.41
C ASP A 32 -4.85 -8.62 -2.94
N VAL A 33 -6.14 -8.52 -2.63
CA VAL A 33 -6.71 -8.80 -1.30
C VAL A 33 -8.01 -9.59 -1.41
N ARG A 34 -8.40 -10.27 -0.35
CA ARG A 34 -9.76 -10.79 -0.15
C ARG A 34 -10.57 -9.80 0.68
N MET A 35 -11.84 -9.65 0.33
CA MET A 35 -12.78 -8.77 1.02
C MET A 35 -13.91 -9.60 1.65
N GLY A 36 -14.10 -9.47 2.95
CA GLY A 36 -15.23 -10.06 3.68
C GLY A 36 -16.15 -8.97 4.21
N GLN A 37 -17.42 -9.29 4.43
CA GLN A 37 -18.33 -8.41 5.18
C GLN A 37 -18.71 -9.11 6.47
N ASN A 38 -18.64 -8.39 7.59
CA ASN A 38 -19.15 -8.85 8.88
C ASN A 38 -19.89 -7.70 9.55
N ASP A 39 -21.22 -7.80 9.66
CA ASP A 39 -22.09 -6.74 10.19
C ASP A 39 -21.83 -5.37 9.53
N SER A 40 -21.21 -4.44 10.28
CA SER A 40 -20.85 -3.07 9.86
C SER A 40 -19.36 -2.91 9.59
N GLU A 41 -18.65 -4.02 9.40
CA GLU A 41 -17.21 -4.05 9.15
C GLU A 41 -16.90 -4.68 7.79
N LEU A 42 -15.92 -4.08 7.11
CA LEU A 42 -15.28 -4.65 5.94
C LEU A 42 -13.97 -5.32 6.38
N LEU A 43 -13.87 -6.61 6.13
CA LEU A 43 -12.67 -7.38 6.38
C LEU A 43 -11.75 -7.35 5.16
N LEU A 44 -10.49 -7.01 5.36
CA LEU A 44 -9.46 -7.03 4.32
C LEU A 44 -8.37 -8.03 4.70
N GLU A 45 -8.12 -9.01 3.84
CA GLU A 45 -7.10 -10.05 4.07
C GLU A 45 -6.16 -10.14 2.87
N GLY A 46 -4.85 -10.22 3.13
CA GLY A 46 -3.83 -10.33 2.09
C GLY A 46 -2.43 -10.01 2.61
N GLU A 47 -1.50 -9.76 1.69
CA GLU A 47 -0.17 -9.25 2.04
C GLU A 47 -0.28 -7.83 2.59
N GLU A 48 0.57 -7.51 3.56
CA GLU A 48 0.48 -6.24 4.30
C GLU A 48 0.48 -4.99 3.39
N PRO A 49 1.35 -4.87 2.36
CA PRO A 49 1.32 -3.73 1.44
C PRO A 49 0.03 -3.64 0.61
N ALA A 50 -0.56 -4.80 0.26
CA ALA A 50 -1.80 -4.87 -0.50
C ALA A 50 -2.98 -4.43 0.37
N VAL A 51 -3.07 -4.96 1.59
CA VAL A 51 -4.10 -4.58 2.58
C VAL A 51 -4.00 -3.10 2.97
N ARG A 52 -2.80 -2.55 3.18
CA ARG A 52 -2.63 -1.10 3.44
C ARG A 52 -3.12 -0.24 2.28
N ARG A 53 -2.85 -0.66 1.04
CA ARG A 53 -3.33 0.02 -0.16
C ARG A 53 -4.84 -0.04 -0.28
N ALA A 54 -5.43 -1.23 -0.09
CA ALA A 54 -6.87 -1.43 -0.07
C ALA A 54 -7.54 -0.58 0.99
N ARG A 55 -6.97 -0.53 2.20
CA ARG A 55 -7.47 0.34 3.27
C ARG A 55 -7.56 1.81 2.84
N ARG A 56 -6.49 2.35 2.23
CA ARG A 56 -6.50 3.74 1.73
C ARG A 56 -7.56 3.98 0.66
N VAL A 57 -7.74 3.04 -0.26
CA VAL A 57 -8.79 3.12 -1.28
C VAL A 57 -10.17 3.15 -0.63
N ILE A 58 -10.42 2.24 0.32
CA ILE A 58 -11.69 2.19 1.06
C ILE A 58 -11.94 3.48 1.84
N ASP A 59 -10.96 3.98 2.60
CA ASP A 59 -11.09 5.22 3.37
C ASP A 59 -11.40 6.42 2.44
N SER A 60 -10.75 6.49 1.27
CA SER A 60 -11.00 7.54 0.27
C SER A 60 -12.42 7.46 -0.31
N LEU A 61 -12.86 6.26 -0.68
CA LEU A 61 -14.20 6.04 -1.21
C LEU A 61 -15.28 6.29 -0.15
N GLN A 62 -15.03 5.96 1.13
CA GLN A 62 -15.94 6.29 2.23
C GLN A 62 -16.08 7.81 2.37
N GLN A 63 -14.97 8.56 2.32
CA GLN A 63 -15.02 10.02 2.36
C GLN A 63 -15.80 10.61 1.18
N GLN A 64 -15.63 10.08 -0.03
CA GLN A 64 -16.42 10.52 -1.20
C GLN A 64 -17.90 10.21 -1.02
N TYR A 65 -18.22 8.98 -0.63
CA TYR A 65 -19.59 8.52 -0.42
C TYR A 65 -20.31 9.32 0.67
N SER A 66 -19.61 9.69 1.75
CA SER A 66 -20.18 10.52 2.82
C SER A 66 -20.69 11.88 2.34
N ARG A 67 -20.12 12.42 1.25
CA ARG A 67 -20.47 13.72 0.66
C ARG A 67 -21.53 13.61 -0.43
N GLU A 68 -21.33 12.68 -1.37
CA GLU A 68 -22.13 12.60 -2.60
C GLU A 68 -23.27 11.57 -2.51
N ARG A 69 -23.23 10.67 -1.52
CA ARG A 69 -24.16 9.54 -1.34
C ARG A 69 -24.27 8.62 -2.56
N SER A 70 -23.27 8.64 -3.43
CA SER A 70 -23.15 7.77 -4.60
C SER A 70 -21.70 7.39 -4.84
N LEU A 71 -21.50 6.19 -5.37
CA LEU A 71 -20.24 5.76 -5.99
C LEU A 71 -20.58 5.13 -7.34
N ASP A 72 -20.03 5.67 -8.41
CA ASP A 72 -20.05 5.03 -9.72
C ASP A 72 -18.79 4.19 -9.97
N GLU A 73 -18.83 3.40 -11.05
CA GLU A 73 -17.72 2.52 -11.41
C GLU A 73 -16.44 3.30 -11.76
N GLN A 74 -16.57 4.49 -12.34
CA GLN A 74 -15.44 5.31 -12.74
C GLN A 74 -14.70 5.88 -11.52
N GLN A 75 -15.44 6.34 -10.51
CA GLN A 75 -14.90 6.82 -9.24
C GLN A 75 -14.10 5.71 -8.53
N ILE A 76 -14.66 4.49 -8.48
CA ILE A 76 -13.99 3.35 -7.85
C ILE A 76 -12.71 2.97 -8.61
N ARG A 77 -12.79 2.85 -9.95
CA ARG A 77 -11.61 2.55 -10.79
C ARG A 77 -10.52 3.61 -10.62
N TYR A 78 -10.91 4.88 -10.63
CA TYR A 78 -9.98 5.99 -10.45
C TYR A 78 -9.28 5.93 -9.08
N ALA A 79 -10.01 5.64 -8.00
CA ALA A 79 -9.41 5.51 -6.67
C ALA A 79 -8.38 4.37 -6.60
N VAL A 80 -8.68 3.23 -7.24
CA VAL A 80 -7.75 2.09 -7.35
C VAL A 80 -6.50 2.49 -8.15
N ASP A 81 -6.67 3.06 -9.34
CA ASP A 81 -5.57 3.48 -10.21
C ASP A 81 -4.65 4.50 -9.52
N MET A 82 -5.25 5.47 -8.83
CA MET A 82 -4.51 6.46 -8.05
C MET A 82 -3.68 5.82 -6.95
N ALA A 83 -4.23 4.84 -6.22
CA ALA A 83 -3.50 4.14 -5.17
C ALA A 83 -2.35 3.27 -5.71
N HIS A 84 -2.44 2.76 -6.94
CA HIS A 84 -1.32 2.10 -7.62
C HIS A 84 -0.24 3.11 -8.01
N LYS A 85 -0.64 4.23 -8.62
CA LYS A 85 0.29 5.28 -9.04
C LYS A 85 1.07 5.88 -7.86
N GLU A 86 0.40 6.15 -6.74
CA GLU A 86 1.05 6.66 -5.53
C GLU A 86 2.10 5.69 -4.99
N ALA A 87 1.84 4.38 -5.04
CA ALA A 87 2.78 3.37 -4.61
C ALA A 87 4.01 3.33 -5.53
N ASP A 88 3.83 3.47 -6.84
CA ASP A 88 4.93 3.54 -7.80
C ASP A 88 5.76 4.82 -7.60
N ASP A 89 5.11 5.96 -7.42
CA ASP A 89 5.75 7.25 -7.17
C ASP A 89 6.55 7.25 -5.86
N GLU A 90 6.07 6.57 -4.82
CA GLU A 90 6.80 6.35 -3.57
C GLU A 90 8.08 5.53 -3.80
N ILE A 91 8.00 4.42 -4.54
CA ILE A 91 9.17 3.61 -4.88
C ILE A 91 10.18 4.42 -5.70
N HIS A 92 9.72 5.20 -6.67
CA HIS A 92 10.59 6.09 -7.45
C HIS A 92 11.28 7.15 -6.58
N ARG A 93 10.58 7.73 -5.61
CA ARG A 93 11.18 8.67 -4.64
C ARG A 93 12.27 7.99 -3.81
N LEU A 94 11.99 6.82 -3.23
CA LEU A 94 12.95 6.05 -2.42
C LEU A 94 14.20 5.64 -3.23
N MET A 95 14.06 5.39 -4.52
CA MET A 95 15.21 5.09 -5.40
C MET A 95 16.10 6.32 -5.65
N ASN A 96 15.55 7.53 -5.59
CA ASN A 96 16.28 8.77 -5.82
C ASN A 96 16.78 9.44 -4.53
N GLU A 97 16.28 9.00 -3.39
CA GLU A 97 16.70 9.44 -2.07
C GLU A 97 18.16 9.06 -1.78
N ILE A 98 18.94 10.02 -1.30
CA ILE A 98 20.31 9.79 -0.84
C ILE A 98 20.23 9.43 0.65
N LEU A 99 20.58 8.20 0.99
CA LEU A 99 20.55 7.70 2.38
C LEU A 99 21.79 8.13 3.18
N LEU A 100 22.93 8.24 2.49
CA LEU A 100 24.21 8.58 3.12
C LEU A 100 25.15 9.13 2.07
N VAL A 101 25.99 10.08 2.44
CA VAL A 101 27.16 10.49 1.65
C VAL A 101 28.41 9.99 2.35
N THR A 102 29.23 9.22 1.65
CA THR A 102 30.50 8.72 2.21
C THR A 102 31.51 9.85 2.39
N GLN A 103 32.56 9.62 3.20
CA GLN A 103 33.68 10.58 3.34
C GLN A 103 34.36 10.92 2.00
N SER A 104 34.30 10.01 1.03
CA SER A 104 34.80 10.22 -0.34
C SER A 104 33.82 10.96 -1.26
N GLY A 105 32.69 11.44 -0.73
CA GLY A 105 31.67 12.19 -1.49
C GLY A 105 30.71 11.33 -2.32
N ARG A 106 30.75 10.00 -2.19
CA ARG A 106 29.85 9.11 -2.95
C ARG A 106 28.51 9.00 -2.24
N SER A 107 27.42 9.24 -2.98
CA SER A 107 26.05 9.05 -2.50
C SER A 107 25.66 7.58 -2.50
N LEU A 108 25.13 7.09 -1.38
CA LEU A 108 24.48 5.80 -1.26
C LEU A 108 22.96 5.97 -1.40
N LYS A 109 22.39 5.23 -2.35
CA LYS A 109 20.94 5.20 -2.62
C LYS A 109 20.51 3.82 -3.11
N ALA A 110 19.21 3.54 -3.11
CA ALA A 110 18.68 2.33 -3.73
C ALA A 110 18.93 2.34 -5.24
N LYS A 111 19.44 1.22 -5.77
CA LYS A 111 19.69 1.00 -7.20
C LYS A 111 18.61 0.18 -7.87
N THR A 112 17.86 -0.60 -7.09
CA THR A 112 16.78 -1.46 -7.59
C THR A 112 15.50 -1.19 -6.81
N GLN A 113 14.35 -1.49 -7.42
CA GLN A 113 13.06 -1.42 -6.71
C GLN A 113 13.03 -2.34 -5.48
N GLY A 114 13.70 -3.50 -5.54
CA GLY A 114 13.81 -4.40 -4.39
C GLY A 114 14.54 -3.76 -3.21
N GLN A 115 15.59 -2.97 -3.48
CA GLN A 115 16.28 -2.20 -2.45
C GLN A 115 15.41 -1.05 -1.91
N ALA A 116 14.66 -0.36 -2.77
CA ALA A 116 13.70 0.66 -2.33
C ALA A 116 12.60 0.07 -1.43
N ARG A 117 12.06 -1.11 -1.80
CA ARG A 117 11.12 -1.86 -0.96
C ARG A 117 11.75 -2.28 0.37
N TYR A 118 13.02 -2.68 0.37
CA TYR A 118 13.74 -3.02 1.60
C TYR A 118 13.91 -1.82 2.52
N ILE A 119 14.29 -0.66 1.98
CA ILE A 119 14.39 0.61 2.74
C ILE A 119 13.03 1.00 3.33
N ARG A 120 11.96 0.94 2.54
CA ARG A 120 10.59 1.15 3.00
C ARG A 120 10.24 0.23 4.17
N ALA A 121 10.52 -1.07 4.02
CA ALA A 121 10.22 -2.05 5.04
C ALA A 121 10.94 -1.72 6.37
N ILE A 122 12.21 -1.28 6.32
CA ILE A 122 12.95 -0.83 7.51
C ILE A 122 12.27 0.35 8.21
N ARG A 123 11.68 1.28 7.46
CA ARG A 123 10.99 2.46 8.02
C ARG A 123 9.63 2.15 8.63
N GLU A 124 8.89 1.22 8.02
CA GLU A 124 7.50 0.94 8.37
C GLU A 124 7.35 -0.16 9.42
N ASN A 125 8.41 -0.91 9.74
CA ASN A 125 8.33 -2.10 10.61
C ASN A 125 9.48 -2.15 11.62
N ASP A 126 9.18 -2.65 12.82
CA ASP A 126 10.19 -2.83 13.87
C ASP A 126 11.19 -3.95 13.55
N ILE A 127 10.74 -4.99 12.82
CA ILE A 127 11.56 -6.17 12.48
C ILE A 127 11.42 -6.45 10.98
N VAL A 128 12.56 -6.57 10.29
CA VAL A 128 12.60 -6.83 8.84
C VAL A 128 13.57 -7.96 8.50
N PHE A 129 13.06 -8.97 7.80
CA PHE A 129 13.88 -10.05 7.22
C PHE A 129 14.30 -9.70 5.79
N GLY A 130 15.55 -9.30 5.60
CA GLY A 130 16.11 -9.02 4.28
C GLY A 130 16.59 -10.29 3.57
N ILE A 131 15.76 -10.87 2.69
CA ILE A 131 16.12 -12.05 1.89
C ILE A 131 16.56 -11.61 0.47
N GLY A 132 17.66 -12.17 -0.03
CA GLY A 132 18.09 -11.97 -1.41
C GLY A 132 19.52 -12.43 -1.67
N PRO A 133 19.97 -12.48 -2.94
CA PRO A 133 21.28 -13.00 -3.32
C PRO A 133 22.44 -12.31 -2.59
N ALA A 134 23.57 -13.01 -2.47
CA ALA A 134 24.79 -12.41 -1.92
C ALA A 134 25.21 -11.17 -2.75
N GLY A 135 25.75 -10.15 -2.09
CA GLY A 135 26.25 -8.94 -2.76
C GLY A 135 25.19 -7.90 -3.16
N THR A 136 23.89 -8.11 -2.88
CA THR A 136 22.82 -7.14 -3.23
C THR A 136 22.68 -5.94 -2.30
N GLY A 137 23.64 -5.72 -1.40
CA GLY A 137 23.72 -4.51 -0.57
C GLY A 137 22.78 -4.46 0.64
N LYS A 138 22.10 -5.55 1.01
CA LYS A 138 21.15 -5.61 2.16
C LYS A 138 21.75 -5.05 3.46
N THR A 139 22.90 -5.59 3.91
CA THR A 139 23.58 -5.14 5.13
C THR A 139 24.07 -3.70 5.03
N TYR A 140 24.54 -3.29 3.84
CA TYR A 140 25.08 -1.94 3.64
C TYR A 140 23.99 -0.87 3.69
N LEU A 141 22.83 -1.14 3.06
CA LEU A 141 21.65 -0.27 3.12
C LEU A 141 21.06 -0.22 4.52
N ALA A 142 20.94 -1.35 5.22
CA ALA A 142 20.45 -1.39 6.60
C ALA A 142 21.33 -0.57 7.55
N MET A 143 22.64 -0.71 7.43
CA MET A 143 23.60 0.08 8.21
C MET A 143 23.48 1.58 7.90
N ALA A 144 23.35 1.95 6.62
CA ALA A 144 23.16 3.36 6.26
C ALA A 144 21.89 3.95 6.87
N MET A 145 20.78 3.20 6.80
CA MET A 145 19.50 3.57 7.44
C MET A 145 19.60 3.70 8.97
N ALA A 146 20.47 2.91 9.61
CA ALA A 146 20.65 2.95 11.06
C ALA A 146 21.53 4.13 11.54
N VAL A 147 22.42 4.63 10.67
CA VAL A 147 23.33 5.75 11.00
C VAL A 147 22.67 7.11 10.75
N ASP A 148 21.72 7.19 9.82
CA ASP A 148 20.95 8.40 9.50
C ASP A 148 19.83 8.71 10.52
N ALA A 149 19.53 7.77 11.44
CA ALA A 149 18.40 7.83 12.38
C ALA A 149 18.70 8.57 13.70
#